data_AF-A0A4U8UV43-F1
#
_entry.id   AF-A0A4U8UV43-F1
#
_cell.length_a   1.000
_cell.length_b   1.000
_cell.length_c   1.000
_cell.angle_alpha   90.00
_cell.angle_beta   90.00
_cell.angle_gamma   90.00
#
_symmetry.space_group_name_H-M   'P 1'
#
loop_
_entity.id
_entity.type
_entity.pdbx_description
1 polymer ?
#
loop_
_entity_poly.entity_id
_entity_poly.type
_entity_poly.pdbx_seq_one_letter_code
_entity_poly.pdbx_strand_id
1 'polypeptide(L)'
;MSRNRHTDDILNINVGGKKYTVRRMDLLADPRSKLAEWFKPGTIKPIATDKGGNYYLDRDAKTFRHILAYLRLKKEKFVPSLALPSKPDDLAKLVAECEALNLAELKELALDLLQKYQRTEEQHYVTSYVQVAIRDYESWQFEREQNSISIKKKKAPVEDNFQTPSTYDDWDNI
;
A
#
# COMPACT_ATOMS: atom_id res chain seq x y z
N MET A 1 -21.01 -14.54 -22.89
CA MET A 1 -21.46 -14.21 -21.52
C MET A 1 -20.30 -13.55 -20.79
N SER A 2 -20.45 -12.29 -20.35
CA SER A 2 -19.42 -11.63 -19.53
C SER A 2 -19.39 -12.32 -18.17
N ARG A 3 -18.28 -12.96 -17.80
CA ARG A 3 -18.11 -13.48 -16.44
C ARG A 3 -18.27 -12.31 -15.47
N ASN A 4 -19.16 -12.45 -14.48
CA ASN A 4 -19.28 -11.46 -13.42
C ASN A 4 -17.93 -11.41 -12.70
N ARG A 5 -17.24 -10.27 -12.75
CA ARG A 5 -15.90 -10.10 -12.16
C ARG A 5 -16.05 -9.40 -10.82
N HIS A 6 -15.62 -10.05 -9.74
CA HIS A 6 -15.70 -9.50 -8.39
C HIS A 6 -14.33 -9.03 -7.90
N THR A 7 -14.33 -8.04 -7.00
CA THR A 7 -13.12 -7.49 -6.38
C THR A 7 -12.31 -8.54 -5.62
N ASP A 8 -12.97 -9.58 -5.11
CA ASP A 8 -12.34 -10.63 -4.31
C ASP A 8 -11.94 -11.87 -5.13
N ASP A 9 -12.06 -11.81 -6.47
CA ASP A 9 -11.67 -12.90 -7.35
C ASP A 9 -10.20 -13.30 -7.14
N ILE A 10 -9.94 -14.62 -7.12
CA ILE A 10 -8.60 -15.16 -7.26
C ILE A 10 -8.26 -15.27 -8.75
N LEU A 11 -7.15 -14.68 -9.16
CA LEU A 11 -6.69 -14.59 -10.54
C LEU A 11 -5.35 -15.29 -10.71
N ASN A 12 -5.17 -15.96 -11.84
CA ASN A 12 -3.88 -16.48 -12.27
C ASN A 12 -3.29 -15.56 -13.35
N ILE A 13 -2.05 -15.13 -13.11
CA ILE A 13 -1.31 -14.20 -13.96
C ILE A 13 0.02 -14.84 -14.34
N ASN A 14 0.32 -14.88 -15.62
CA ASN A 14 1.61 -15.28 -16.16
C ASN A 14 2.42 -14.01 -16.46
N VAL A 15 3.50 -13.80 -15.72
CA VAL A 15 4.42 -12.66 -15.88
C VAL A 15 5.73 -13.18 -16.45
N GLY A 16 6.02 -12.89 -17.72
CA GLY A 16 7.27 -13.30 -18.37
C GLY A 16 7.55 -14.82 -18.29
N GLY A 17 6.51 -15.66 -18.28
CA GLY A 17 6.61 -17.11 -18.14
C GLY A 17 6.41 -17.64 -16.71
N LYS A 18 6.44 -16.79 -15.68
CA LYS A 18 6.21 -17.18 -14.28
C LYS A 18 4.76 -16.96 -13.86
N LYS A 19 4.13 -18.01 -13.34
CA LYS A 19 2.75 -17.94 -12.84
C LYS A 19 2.69 -17.37 -11.41
N TYR A 20 1.75 -16.48 -11.20
CA TYR A 20 1.36 -15.88 -9.92
C TYR A 20 -0.14 -16.07 -9.72
N THR A 21 -0.52 -16.48 -8.51
CA THR A 21 -1.91 -16.49 -8.08
C THR A 21 -2.12 -15.33 -7.10
N VAL A 22 -3.07 -14.45 -7.41
CA VAL A 22 -3.27 -13.18 -6.70
C VAL A 22 -4.75 -12.91 -6.47
N ARG A 23 -5.10 -12.06 -5.50
CA ARG A 23 -6.46 -11.53 -5.39
C ARG A 23 -6.59 -10.28 -6.25
N ARG A 24 -7.71 -10.13 -6.95
CA ARG A 24 -7.99 -8.95 -7.78
C ARG A 24 -7.83 -7.66 -6.97
N MET A 25 -8.38 -7.61 -5.76
CA MET A 25 -8.28 -6.44 -4.87
C MET A 25 -6.84 -6.00 -4.58
N ASP A 26 -5.86 -6.91 -4.61
CA ASP A 26 -4.45 -6.54 -4.43
C ASP A 26 -3.97 -5.73 -5.65
N LEU A 27 -4.35 -6.14 -6.87
CA LEU A 27 -4.03 -5.41 -8.11
C LEU A 27 -4.74 -4.05 -8.22
N LEU A 28 -5.82 -3.84 -7.45
CA LEU A 28 -6.56 -2.59 -7.39
C LEU A 28 -6.03 -1.62 -6.32
N ALA A 29 -5.03 -2.04 -5.53
CA ALA A 29 -4.54 -1.26 -4.38
C ALA A 29 -3.93 0.09 -4.77
N ASP A 30 -3.42 0.22 -6.00
CA ASP A 30 -2.99 1.48 -6.59
C ASP A 30 -3.92 1.85 -7.76
N PRO A 31 -4.94 2.70 -7.53
CA PRO A 31 -5.95 3.03 -8.54
C PRO A 31 -5.41 3.69 -9.81
N ARG A 32 -4.21 4.28 -9.76
CA ARG A 32 -3.57 4.95 -10.90
C ARG A 32 -2.72 4.00 -11.74
N SER A 33 -2.46 2.79 -11.24
CA SER A 33 -1.64 1.80 -11.95
C SER A 33 -2.37 1.17 -13.14
N LYS A 34 -1.58 0.71 -14.13
CA LYS A 34 -2.11 -0.10 -15.24
C LYS A 34 -2.74 -1.41 -14.74
N LEU A 35 -2.24 -1.96 -13.64
CA LEU A 35 -2.82 -3.15 -13.02
C LEU A 35 -4.25 -2.87 -12.56
N ALA A 36 -4.52 -1.74 -11.91
CA ALA A 36 -5.88 -1.38 -11.51
C ALA A 36 -6.79 -1.18 -12.74
N GLU A 37 -6.29 -0.55 -13.79
CA GLU A 37 -7.03 -0.35 -15.05
C GLU A 37 -7.43 -1.68 -15.70
N TRP A 38 -6.50 -2.62 -15.83
CA TRP A 38 -6.73 -3.89 -16.50
C TRP A 38 -7.63 -4.83 -15.71
N PHE A 39 -7.52 -4.78 -14.38
CA PHE A 39 -8.16 -5.74 -13.49
C PHE A 39 -9.39 -5.20 -12.76
N LYS A 40 -9.79 -3.93 -12.90
CA LYS A 40 -11.04 -3.46 -12.28
C LYS A 40 -12.27 -4.21 -12.82
N PRO A 41 -13.30 -4.46 -11.97
CA PRO A 41 -14.59 -4.93 -12.44
C PRO A 41 -15.15 -4.01 -13.54
N GLY A 42 -15.73 -4.61 -14.58
CA GLY A 42 -16.29 -3.85 -15.71
C GLY A 42 -15.32 -3.51 -16.83
N THR A 43 -14.02 -3.83 -16.74
CA THR A 43 -13.05 -3.60 -17.85
C THR A 43 -13.47 -4.31 -19.15
N ILE A 44 -13.91 -3.55 -20.15
CA ILE A 44 -14.51 -4.10 -21.39
C ILE A 44 -13.50 -4.95 -22.19
N LYS A 45 -12.24 -4.51 -22.24
CA LYS A 45 -11.16 -5.20 -22.95
C LYS A 45 -10.10 -5.66 -21.94
N PRO A 46 -10.19 -6.87 -21.40
CA PRO A 46 -9.13 -7.41 -20.54
C PRO A 46 -7.85 -7.61 -21.37
N ILE A 47 -6.70 -7.65 -20.69
CA ILE A 47 -5.43 -8.03 -21.31
C ILE A 47 -5.48 -9.47 -21.82
N ALA A 48 -4.57 -9.79 -22.74
CA ALA A 48 -4.46 -11.12 -23.33
C ALA A 48 -4.22 -12.21 -22.28
N THR A 49 -4.61 -13.43 -22.60
CA THR A 49 -4.31 -14.63 -21.80
C THR A 49 -3.35 -15.54 -22.55
N ASP A 50 -2.54 -16.30 -21.82
CA ASP A 50 -1.75 -17.39 -22.40
C ASP A 50 -2.64 -18.58 -22.82
N LYS A 51 -2.03 -19.62 -23.40
CA LYS A 51 -2.73 -20.86 -23.81
C LYS A 51 -3.46 -21.57 -22.66
N GLY A 52 -3.05 -21.31 -21.41
CA GLY A 52 -3.67 -21.87 -20.20
C GLY A 52 -4.75 -20.97 -19.59
N GLY A 53 -5.12 -19.86 -20.23
CA GLY A 53 -6.13 -18.92 -19.74
C GLY A 53 -5.64 -18.01 -18.61
N ASN A 54 -4.33 -17.96 -18.32
CA ASN A 54 -3.76 -17.05 -17.33
C ASN A 54 -3.57 -15.67 -17.98
N TYR A 55 -3.89 -14.59 -17.29
CA TYR A 55 -3.63 -13.24 -17.80
C TYR A 55 -2.13 -13.06 -18.06
N TYR A 56 -1.74 -12.61 -19.24
CA TYR A 56 -0.35 -12.55 -19.66
C TYR A 56 0.21 -11.14 -19.57
N LEU A 57 1.31 -10.99 -18.83
CA LEU A 57 2.09 -9.76 -18.72
C LEU A 57 3.49 -10.03 -19.29
N ASP A 58 3.82 -9.30 -20.34
CA ASP A 58 5.14 -9.35 -20.98
C ASP A 58 6.16 -8.49 -20.22
N ARG A 59 6.36 -8.82 -18.93
CA ARG A 59 7.17 -8.06 -17.96
C ARG A 59 8.11 -8.97 -17.18
N ASP A 60 9.08 -8.39 -16.46
CA ASP A 60 10.02 -9.18 -15.67
C ASP A 60 9.38 -9.83 -14.43
N ALA A 61 9.43 -11.16 -14.40
CA ALA A 61 8.88 -11.97 -13.34
C ALA A 61 9.54 -11.74 -11.97
N LYS A 62 10.85 -11.47 -11.94
CA LYS A 62 11.61 -11.33 -10.69
C LYS A 62 11.24 -10.02 -9.99
N THR A 63 11.14 -8.95 -10.75
CA THR A 63 10.77 -7.62 -10.26
C THR A 63 9.29 -7.56 -9.87
N PHE A 64 8.41 -8.25 -10.60
CA PHE A 64 6.98 -8.29 -10.28
C PHE A 64 6.66 -8.79 -8.86
N ARG A 65 7.52 -9.62 -8.25
CA ARG A 65 7.33 -10.06 -6.85
C ARG A 65 7.33 -8.86 -5.88
N HIS A 66 8.15 -7.84 -6.15
CA HIS A 66 8.26 -6.62 -5.34
C HIS A 66 7.06 -5.70 -5.58
N ILE A 67 6.59 -5.59 -6.82
CA ILE A 67 5.34 -4.89 -7.15
C ILE A 67 4.16 -5.52 -6.41
N LEU A 68 4.04 -6.85 -6.43
CA LEU A 68 2.96 -7.55 -5.74
C LEU A 68 3.06 -7.40 -4.21
N ALA A 69 4.26 -7.41 -3.65
CA ALA A 69 4.47 -7.11 -2.23
C ALA A 69 4.02 -5.69 -1.90
N TYR A 70 4.45 -4.68 -2.65
CA TYR A 70 4.05 -3.28 -2.48
C TYR A 70 2.52 -3.12 -2.48
N LEU A 71 1.84 -3.71 -3.47
CA LEU A 71 0.38 -3.61 -3.59
C LEU A 71 -0.34 -4.19 -2.36
N ARG A 72 0.15 -5.31 -1.81
CA ARG A 72 -0.40 -5.92 -0.58
C ARG A 72 -0.17 -5.02 0.62
N LEU A 73 1.05 -4.52 0.82
CA LEU A 73 1.37 -3.63 1.94
C LEU A 73 0.56 -2.33 1.87
N LYS A 74 0.46 -1.73 0.68
CA LYS A 74 -0.33 -0.51 0.44
C LYS A 74 -1.80 -0.71 0.81
N LYS A 75 -2.40 -1.81 0.36
CA LYS A 75 -3.79 -2.17 0.69
C LYS A 75 -4.01 -2.34 2.18
N GLU A 76 -3.05 -2.96 2.86
CA GLU A 76 -3.08 -3.17 4.32
C GLU A 76 -2.73 -1.90 5.11
N LYS A 77 -2.39 -0.80 4.41
CA LYS A 77 -1.87 0.44 5.00
C LYS A 77 -0.65 0.16 5.89
N PHE A 78 0.20 -0.76 5.44
CA PHE A 78 1.49 -1.10 6.02
C PHE A 78 2.63 -0.45 5.23
N VAL A 79 3.82 -0.46 5.81
CA VAL A 79 5.04 0.20 5.32
C VAL A 79 5.41 -0.23 3.90
N PRO A 80 5.19 0.60 2.86
CA PRO A 80 5.38 0.16 1.46
C PRO A 80 6.85 -0.05 1.08
N SER A 81 7.78 0.67 1.73
CA SER A 81 9.22 0.56 1.47
C SER A 81 9.82 -0.81 1.81
N LEU A 82 9.14 -1.61 2.66
CA LEU A 82 9.54 -2.98 2.95
C LEU A 82 9.34 -3.95 1.77
N ALA A 83 8.67 -3.52 0.70
CA ALA A 83 8.59 -4.28 -0.54
C ALA A 83 9.83 -4.12 -1.43
N LEU A 84 10.70 -3.14 -1.16
CA LEU A 84 11.85 -2.82 -2.01
C LEU A 84 12.93 -3.93 -1.97
N PRO A 85 13.61 -4.22 -3.09
CA PRO A 85 14.81 -5.04 -3.07
C PRO A 85 15.97 -4.30 -2.40
N SER A 86 16.90 -5.05 -1.81
CA SER A 86 18.08 -4.47 -1.15
C SER A 86 19.18 -4.07 -2.13
N LYS A 87 19.33 -4.80 -3.25
CA LYS A 87 20.43 -4.57 -4.19
C LYS A 87 20.15 -3.39 -5.14
N PRO A 88 21.16 -2.53 -5.44
CA PRO A 88 20.99 -1.39 -6.34
C PRO A 88 20.53 -1.79 -7.76
N ASP A 89 21.03 -2.91 -8.29
CA ASP A 89 20.67 -3.37 -9.64
C ASP A 89 19.20 -3.81 -9.72
N ASP A 90 18.70 -4.49 -8.68
CA ASP A 90 17.29 -4.87 -8.58
C ASP A 90 16.38 -3.65 -8.35
N LEU A 91 16.84 -2.63 -7.62
CA LEU A 91 16.12 -1.35 -7.49
C LEU A 91 16.00 -0.63 -8.83
N ALA A 92 17.08 -0.57 -9.62
CA ALA A 92 17.04 0.06 -10.94
C ALA A 92 16.07 -0.66 -11.90
N LYS A 93 16.05 -2.00 -11.88
CA LYS A 93 15.05 -2.80 -12.61
C LYS A 93 13.64 -2.51 -12.12
N LEU A 94 13.44 -2.39 -10.80
CA LEU A 94 12.15 -2.02 -10.20
C LEU A 94 11.66 -0.66 -10.68
N VAL A 95 12.53 0.34 -10.75
CA VAL A 95 12.19 1.67 -11.29
C VAL A 95 11.65 1.57 -12.72
N ALA A 96 12.32 0.80 -13.59
CA ALA A 96 11.89 0.61 -14.97
C ALA A 96 10.51 -0.08 -15.08
N GLU A 97 10.26 -1.09 -14.25
CA GLU A 97 8.96 -1.77 -14.19
C GLU A 97 7.84 -0.86 -13.63
N CYS A 98 8.17 -0.02 -12.64
CA CYS A 98 7.21 0.93 -12.06
C CYS A 98 6.79 1.99 -13.08
N GLU A 99 7.72 2.48 -13.90
CA GLU A 99 7.41 3.40 -14.99
C GLU A 99 6.47 2.74 -16.01
N ALA A 100 6.79 1.51 -16.43
CA ALA A 100 5.99 0.78 -17.41
C ALA A 100 4.55 0.48 -16.93
N LEU A 101 4.36 0.27 -15.62
CA LEU A 101 3.07 -0.07 -15.01
C LEU A 101 2.37 1.12 -14.34
N ASN A 102 2.94 2.32 -14.41
CA ASN A 102 2.45 3.54 -13.78
C ASN A 102 2.27 3.42 -12.24
N LEU A 103 3.30 2.94 -11.55
CA LEU A 103 3.35 2.78 -10.09
C LEU A 103 4.19 3.90 -9.47
N ALA A 104 3.67 5.13 -9.49
CA ALA A 104 4.43 6.34 -9.13
C ALA A 104 5.02 6.29 -7.71
N GLU A 105 4.23 5.93 -6.71
CA GLU A 105 4.72 5.89 -5.32
C GLU A 105 5.84 4.86 -5.13
N LEU A 106 5.68 3.64 -5.65
CA LEU A 106 6.73 2.62 -5.58
C LEU A 106 8.00 3.06 -6.32
N LYS A 107 7.86 3.77 -7.44
CA LYS A 107 8.96 4.34 -8.19
C LYS A 107 9.75 5.35 -7.35
N GLU A 108 9.07 6.30 -6.72
CA GLU A 108 9.70 7.31 -5.87
C GLU A 108 10.42 6.66 -4.68
N LEU A 109 9.80 5.68 -4.02
CA LEU A 109 10.45 4.94 -2.92
C LEU A 109 11.74 4.23 -3.36
N ALA A 110 11.74 3.64 -4.56
CA ALA A 110 12.92 2.98 -5.11
C ALA A 110 14.03 3.97 -5.49
N LEU A 111 13.67 5.12 -6.09
CA LEU A 111 14.60 6.19 -6.43
C LEU A 111 15.22 6.83 -5.18
N ASP A 112 14.43 7.08 -4.14
CA ASP A 112 14.91 7.62 -2.87
C ASP A 112 15.96 6.70 -2.22
N LEU A 113 15.74 5.38 -2.30
CA LEU A 113 16.69 4.41 -1.77
C LEU A 113 17.98 4.34 -2.60
N LEU A 114 17.87 4.37 -3.93
CA LEU A 114 19.03 4.46 -4.83
C LEU A 114 19.84 5.74 -4.57
N GLN A 115 19.17 6.86 -4.36
CA GLN A 115 19.82 8.14 -4.06
C GLN A 115 20.57 8.12 -2.74
N LYS A 116 20.06 7.37 -1.74
CA LYS A 116 20.77 7.13 -0.47
C LYS A 116 22.01 6.27 -0.67
N TYR A 117 21.94 5.24 -1.52
CA TYR A 117 23.10 4.40 -1.83
C TYR A 117 24.21 5.20 -2.49
N GLN A 118 23.89 6.13 -3.39
CA GLN A 118 24.89 7.01 -4.01
C GLN A 118 25.65 7.87 -2.99
N ARG A 119 25.01 8.25 -1.88
CA ARG A 119 25.61 9.06 -0.81
C ARG A 119 26.40 8.23 0.21
N THR A 120 26.25 6.91 0.16
CA THR A 120 26.95 5.98 1.05
C THR A 120 28.15 5.43 0.30
N GLU A 121 29.27 5.14 0.98
CA GLU A 121 30.40 4.45 0.33
C GLU A 121 29.92 3.13 -0.31
N GLU A 122 30.47 2.78 -1.49
CA GLU A 122 29.94 1.76 -2.42
C GLU A 122 29.61 0.39 -1.79
N GLN A 123 30.21 0.05 -0.64
CA GLN A 123 30.03 -1.23 0.05
C GLN A 123 28.89 -1.26 1.08
N HIS A 124 28.24 -0.13 1.41
CA HIS A 124 27.34 -0.02 2.56
C HIS A 124 25.85 0.13 2.21
N TYR A 125 25.42 -0.26 1.00
CA TYR A 125 24.01 -0.22 0.61
C TYR A 125 23.09 -1.02 1.57
N VAL A 126 23.60 -2.10 2.19
CA VAL A 126 22.85 -2.87 3.19
C VAL A 126 22.53 -2.01 4.42
N THR A 127 23.47 -1.18 4.89
CA THR A 127 23.24 -0.27 6.02
C THR A 127 22.13 0.72 5.69
N SER A 128 22.20 1.35 4.52
CA SER A 128 21.20 2.31 4.07
C SER A 128 19.82 1.68 3.89
N TYR A 129 19.75 0.44 3.39
CA TYR A 129 18.50 -0.34 3.34
C TYR A 129 17.91 -0.55 4.75
N VAL A 130 18.73 -1.06 5.67
CA VAL A 130 18.30 -1.40 7.03
C VAL A 130 17.84 -0.16 7.79
N GLN A 131 18.57 0.96 7.68
CA GLN A 131 18.19 2.22 8.30
C GLN A 131 16.83 2.72 7.80
N VAL A 132 16.57 2.63 6.50
CA VAL A 132 15.27 3.02 5.92
C VAL A 132 14.16 2.09 6.39
N ALA A 133 14.38 0.78 6.36
CA ALA A 133 13.40 -0.21 6.78
C ALA A 133 12.99 -0.04 8.26
N ILE A 134 13.98 0.16 9.16
CA ILE A 134 13.73 0.38 10.59
C ILE A 134 12.97 1.69 10.80
N ARG A 135 13.47 2.80 10.24
CA ARG A 135 12.86 4.13 10.37
C ARG A 135 11.40 4.13 9.93
N ASP A 136 11.11 3.57 8.77
CA ASP A 136 9.76 3.59 8.20
C ASP A 136 8.81 2.69 9.01
N TYR A 137 9.31 1.58 9.56
CA TYR A 137 8.55 0.72 10.48
C TYR A 137 8.23 1.41 11.81
N GLU A 138 9.22 2.04 12.43
CA GLU A 138 9.04 2.79 13.68
C GLU A 138 8.04 3.94 13.49
N SER A 139 8.12 4.65 12.36
CA SER A 139 7.18 5.72 12.00
C SER A 139 5.74 5.19 11.92
N TRP A 140 5.54 4.06 11.23
CA TRP A 140 4.22 3.43 11.14
C TRP A 140 3.69 2.92 12.49
N GLN A 141 4.56 2.33 13.33
CA GLN A 141 4.18 1.89 14.67
C GLN A 141 3.69 3.07 15.52
N PHE A 142 4.46 4.16 15.53
CA PHE A 142 4.11 5.38 16.25
C PHE A 142 2.76 5.96 15.80
N GLU A 143 2.52 6.07 14.49
CA GLU A 143 1.25 6.54 13.93
C GLU A 143 0.06 5.65 14.36
N ARG A 144 0.25 4.32 14.42
CA ARG A 144 -0.79 3.40 14.89
C ARG A 144 -1.10 3.56 16.37
N GLU A 145 -0.09 3.75 17.20
CA GLU A 145 -0.27 4.00 18.63
C GLU A 145 -1.04 5.29 18.87
N GLN A 146 -0.68 6.39 18.20
CA GLN A 146 -1.37 7.69 18.32
C GLN A 146 -2.83 7.61 17.87
N ASN A 147 -3.11 6.91 16.77
CA ASN A 147 -4.47 6.66 16.31
C ASN A 147 -5.28 5.85 17.34
N SER A 148 -4.66 4.84 17.97
CA SER A 148 -5.32 4.03 19.00
C SER A 148 -5.65 4.84 20.27
N ILE A 149 -4.76 5.74 20.70
CA ILE A 149 -4.95 6.63 21.85
C ILE A 149 -6.06 7.65 21.56
N SER A 150 -6.07 8.22 20.36
CA SER A 150 -7.09 9.19 19.93
C SER A 150 -8.49 8.57 19.90
N ILE A 151 -8.60 7.31 19.44
CA ILE A 151 -9.88 6.57 19.46
C ILE A 151 -10.34 6.29 20.89
N LYS A 152 -9.42 5.95 21.81
CA LYS A 152 -9.75 5.74 23.23
C LYS A 152 -10.25 7.03 23.89
N LYS A 153 -9.61 8.19 23.64
CA LYS A 153 -10.06 9.50 24.17
C LYS A 153 -11.44 9.91 23.66
N LYS A 154 -11.76 9.64 22.38
CA LYS A 154 -13.10 9.93 21.82
C LYS A 154 -14.22 9.03 22.37
N LYS A 155 -13.89 7.88 22.96
CA LYS A 155 -14.85 6.95 23.55
C LYS A 155 -15.03 7.12 25.07
N ALA A 156 -14.29 8.03 25.71
CA ALA A 156 -14.53 8.34 27.12
C ALA A 156 -15.91 9.01 27.27
N PRO A 157 -16.77 8.56 28.20
CA PRO A 157 -18.09 9.14 28.37
C PRO A 157 -17.96 10.58 28.85
N VAL A 158 -18.74 11.48 28.25
CA VAL A 158 -18.99 12.82 28.79
C VAL A 158 -19.69 12.60 30.12
N GLU A 159 -18.99 12.85 31.23
CA GLU A 159 -19.65 12.93 32.54
C GLU A 159 -20.68 14.06 32.45
N ASP A 160 -21.95 13.65 32.52
CA ASP A 160 -23.12 14.52 32.50
C ASP A 160 -23.06 15.35 33.79
N ASN A 161 -22.57 16.58 33.67
CA ASN A 161 -22.49 17.52 34.77
C ASN A 161 -23.91 18.01 35.07
N PHE A 162 -24.68 17.21 35.81
CA PHE A 162 -25.96 17.61 36.38
C PHE A 162 -25.71 18.74 37.39
N GLN A 163 -25.79 19.97 36.91
CA GLN A 163 -25.97 21.14 37.76
C GLN A 163 -27.34 21.03 38.44
N THR A 164 -27.33 20.76 39.73
CA THR A 164 -28.50 20.95 40.58
C THR A 164 -28.87 22.44 40.58
N PRO A 165 -30.13 22.82 40.29
CA PRO A 165 -30.52 24.21 40.43
C PRO A 165 -30.64 24.53 41.92
N SER A 166 -29.80 25.45 42.38
CA SER A 166 -29.92 26.11 43.68
C SER A 166 -31.26 26.85 43.75
N THR A 167 -32.21 26.30 44.48
CA THR A 167 -33.47 26.98 44.82
C THR A 167 -33.24 27.90 46.03
N TYR A 168 -32.85 29.14 45.76
CA TYR A 168 -33.08 30.27 46.66
C TYR A 168 -32.99 31.55 45.82
N ASP A 169 -34.12 32.27 45.72
CA ASP A 169 -34.19 33.74 45.73
C ASP A 169 -35.67 34.17 45.61
N ASP A 170 -36.18 34.66 46.75
CA ASP A 170 -36.93 35.90 46.95
C ASP A 170 -37.96 36.34 45.90
N TRP A 171 -39.24 36.22 46.28
CA TRP A 171 -40.30 37.10 45.81
C TRP A 171 -40.75 38.01 46.96
N ASP A 172 -40.11 39.17 47.04
CA ASP A 172 -40.63 40.36 47.73
C ASP A 172 -41.19 41.33 46.67
N ASN A 173 -42.36 41.91 46.97
CA ASN A 173 -43.09 42.99 46.30
C ASN A 173 -44.11 42.63 45.20
N ILE A 174 -45.38 42.47 45.61
CA ILE A 174 -46.46 43.47 45.40
C ILE A 174 -47.66 43.20 46.31
#